data_AF-A0A6G9Z4X4-F1
#
_entry.id   AF-A0A6G9Z4X4-F1
#
_cell.length_a   1.000
_cell.length_b   1.000
_cell.length_c   1.000
_cell.angle_alpha   90.00
_cell.angle_beta   90.00
_cell.angle_gamma   90.00
#
_symmetry.space_group_name_H-M   'P 1'
#
loop_
_entity.id
_entity.type
_entity.pdbx_description
1 polymer ?
#
loop_
_entity_poly.entity_id
_entity_poly.type
_entity_poly.pdbx_seq_one_letter_code
_entity_poly.pdbx_strand_id
1 'polypeptide(L)'
;MSWWPRSGRSSKYWSKIKGIVGTVGDVAGKIGSAVGHVIPGLAAGGAVNGLGGGTCDSIPARLSAGEHVVTAREVAAVGGHTGMYRLRAAMRAGALRFAAGGAVPQGIRDALAAARRVTGTRTCGVDPARFDCSGFISFLQRVAMGMADPARRLYTTLDLLAGHLAGLESGLGPPGTLFQVGANADHMAATINDEPAEAGGSQGTSRLGPPAAGATDPPGSR
;
A
#
# COMPACT_ATOMS: atom_id res chain seq x y z
N MET A 1 38.67 -92.15 38.88
CA MET A 1 39.11 -90.93 38.18
C MET A 1 38.07 -90.51 37.15
N SER A 2 38.06 -89.21 36.82
CA SER A 2 37.29 -88.45 35.82
C SER A 2 35.77 -88.37 36.00
N TRP A 3 35.23 -87.28 36.56
CA TRP A 3 35.00 -85.93 35.98
C TRP A 3 33.96 -85.88 34.85
N TRP A 4 32.86 -85.18 35.12
CA TRP A 4 31.99 -84.51 34.14
C TRP A 4 31.93 -83.02 34.53
N PRO A 5 31.81 -82.09 33.57
CA PRO A 5 30.52 -81.41 33.46
C PRO A 5 30.07 -80.96 32.04
N ARG A 6 28.74 -81.08 31.86
CA ARG A 6 27.78 -80.35 31.03
C ARG A 6 28.29 -79.23 30.09
N SER A 7 28.08 -79.40 28.78
CA SER A 7 28.06 -78.32 27.78
C SER A 7 26.61 -77.82 27.56
N GLY A 8 26.16 -76.88 28.39
CA GLY A 8 24.83 -76.28 28.29
C GLY A 8 24.83 -74.76 28.40
N ARG A 9 25.65 -74.04 27.62
CA ARG A 9 25.68 -72.55 27.67
C ARG A 9 26.06 -71.81 26.36
N SER A 10 26.07 -72.44 25.19
CA SER A 10 26.47 -71.74 23.94
C SER A 10 25.32 -71.01 23.21
N SER A 11 24.06 -71.45 23.34
CA SER A 11 22.95 -70.93 22.50
C SER A 11 22.52 -69.48 22.81
N LYS A 12 22.63 -69.02 24.07
CA LYS A 12 22.12 -67.69 24.48
C LYS A 12 22.95 -66.49 23.98
N TYR A 13 24.19 -66.70 23.54
CA TYR A 13 25.06 -65.61 23.06
C TYR A 13 24.89 -65.38 21.55
N TRP A 14 24.60 -66.43 20.79
CA TRP A 14 24.48 -66.38 19.33
C TRP A 14 23.21 -65.69 18.82
N SER A 15 22.12 -65.60 19.60
CA SER A 15 20.92 -64.87 19.16
C SER A 15 21.05 -63.34 19.21
N LYS A 16 22.01 -62.81 19.98
CA LYS A 16 22.25 -61.35 20.11
C LYS A 16 23.19 -60.78 19.04
N ILE A 17 23.92 -61.63 18.31
CA ILE A 17 24.97 -61.23 17.35
C ILE A 17 24.55 -61.47 15.89
N LYS A 18 23.38 -62.08 15.64
CA LYS A 18 22.83 -62.12 14.27
C LYS A 18 22.38 -60.71 13.87
N GLY A 19 23.25 -60.01 13.15
CA GLY A 19 22.93 -58.76 12.49
C GLY A 19 21.70 -58.95 11.59
N ILE A 20 20.65 -58.19 11.87
CA ILE A 20 19.51 -58.05 10.97
C ILE A 20 20.01 -57.25 9.78
N VAL A 21 20.17 -57.89 8.62
CA VAL A 21 20.30 -57.18 7.35
C VAL A 21 18.92 -56.68 6.99
N GLY A 22 18.60 -55.45 7.40
CA GLY A 22 17.45 -54.74 6.86
C GLY A 22 17.73 -54.44 5.39
N THR A 23 16.77 -54.75 4.51
CA THR A 23 16.84 -54.26 3.14
C THR A 23 16.56 -52.76 3.12
N VAL A 24 16.98 -52.05 2.08
CA VAL A 24 16.72 -50.60 1.92
C VAL A 24 15.20 -50.28 2.04
N GLY A 25 14.33 -51.26 1.77
CA GLY A 25 12.87 -51.16 1.98
C GLY A 25 12.42 -51.11 3.44
N ASP A 26 13.12 -51.76 4.38
CA ASP A 26 12.74 -51.80 5.80
C ASP A 26 13.01 -50.46 6.51
N VAL A 27 14.02 -49.73 6.03
CA VAL A 27 14.33 -48.37 6.46
C VAL A 27 13.34 -47.38 5.81
N ALA A 28 13.00 -47.57 4.53
CA ALA A 28 11.97 -46.76 3.86
C ALA A 28 10.59 -46.89 4.53
N GLY A 29 10.19 -48.09 4.98
CA GLY A 29 8.92 -48.32 5.68
C GLY A 29 8.84 -47.71 7.09
N LYS A 30 9.96 -47.57 7.79
CA LYS A 30 10.02 -46.93 9.13
C LYS A 30 10.21 -45.42 9.08
N ILE A 31 10.85 -44.88 8.05
CA ILE A 31 10.98 -43.43 7.84
C ILE A 31 9.70 -42.85 7.20
N GLY A 32 8.95 -43.65 6.44
CA GLY A 32 7.72 -43.22 5.75
C GLY A 32 6.53 -42.87 6.66
N SER A 33 6.56 -43.20 7.96
CA SER A 33 5.40 -43.01 8.84
C SER A 33 5.55 -41.87 9.87
N ALA A 34 6.64 -41.09 9.84
CA ALA A 34 6.87 -40.04 10.85
C ALA A 34 7.58 -38.77 10.36
N VAL A 35 7.57 -38.47 9.05
CA VAL A 35 7.82 -37.09 8.58
C VAL A 35 6.47 -36.42 8.38
N GLY A 36 5.80 -36.12 9.49
CA GLY A 36 4.68 -35.19 9.44
C GLY A 36 5.24 -33.86 8.96
N HIS A 37 4.96 -33.46 7.72
CA HIS A 37 5.22 -32.11 7.26
C HIS A 37 4.46 -31.17 8.21
N VAL A 38 5.19 -30.54 9.15
CA VAL A 38 4.64 -29.47 9.97
C VAL A 38 4.40 -28.32 9.00
N ILE A 39 3.18 -28.22 8.48
CA ILE A 39 2.79 -27.10 7.62
C ILE A 39 2.71 -25.86 8.52
N PRO A 40 3.56 -24.84 8.32
CA PRO A 40 3.55 -23.66 9.16
C PRO A 40 2.18 -22.97 9.11
N GLY A 41 1.67 -22.61 10.28
CA GLY A 41 0.50 -21.74 10.41
C GLY A 41 0.94 -20.28 10.41
N LEU A 42 0.37 -19.47 9.51
CA LEU A 42 0.73 -18.06 9.35
C LEU A 42 -0.34 -17.12 9.93
N ALA A 43 -1.07 -17.55 10.97
CA ALA A 43 -2.19 -16.80 11.53
C ALA A 43 -1.80 -15.41 12.10
N ALA A 44 -0.55 -15.25 12.56
CA ALA A 44 -0.01 -13.95 12.97
C ALA A 44 0.46 -13.09 11.76
N GLY A 45 0.36 -13.62 10.54
CA GLY A 45 1.06 -13.24 9.33
C GLY A 45 2.58 -13.38 9.43
N GLY A 46 3.29 -12.87 8.42
CA GLY A 46 4.75 -12.82 8.42
C GLY A 46 5.35 -13.13 7.06
N ALA A 47 6.68 -13.06 7.00
CA ALA A 47 7.43 -13.50 5.83
C ALA A 47 7.27 -15.02 5.65
N VAL A 48 7.00 -15.46 4.41
CA VAL A 48 7.03 -16.87 4.03
C VAL A 48 8.43 -17.18 3.50
N ASN A 49 9.18 -18.02 4.21
CA ASN A 49 10.54 -18.41 3.86
C ASN A 49 10.60 -19.93 3.67
N GLY A 50 11.34 -20.40 2.67
CA GLY A 50 11.51 -21.83 2.42
C GLY A 50 12.37 -22.12 1.20
N LEU A 51 12.59 -23.41 0.94
CA LEU A 51 13.33 -23.89 -0.22
C LEU A 51 12.50 -23.63 -1.50
N GLY A 52 13.07 -22.89 -2.45
CA GLY A 52 12.42 -22.50 -3.70
C GLY A 52 12.73 -21.05 -4.10
N GLY A 53 12.54 -20.72 -5.37
CA GLY A 53 12.59 -19.33 -5.83
C GLY A 53 11.27 -18.59 -5.55
N GLY A 54 11.25 -17.27 -5.71
CA GLY A 54 10.05 -16.44 -5.48
C GLY A 54 8.86 -16.69 -6.42
N THR A 55 8.94 -17.74 -7.25
CA THR A 55 7.92 -18.19 -8.21
C THR A 55 7.64 -19.69 -8.11
N CYS A 56 8.28 -20.40 -7.18
CA CYS A 56 8.06 -21.84 -6.99
C CYS A 56 7.09 -22.04 -5.83
N ASP A 57 5.95 -22.68 -6.08
CA ASP A 57 4.94 -23.00 -5.05
C ASP A 57 5.34 -24.21 -4.19
N SER A 58 6.60 -24.24 -3.75
CA SER A 58 7.23 -25.36 -3.03
C SER A 58 7.05 -25.30 -1.51
N ILE A 59 6.36 -24.28 -0.99
CA ILE A 59 6.16 -24.04 0.43
C ILE A 59 4.69 -24.28 0.79
N PRO A 60 4.34 -25.44 1.34
CA PRO A 60 3.02 -25.65 1.93
C PRO A 60 2.81 -24.68 3.10
N ALA A 61 1.70 -23.95 3.11
CA ALA A 61 1.33 -23.03 4.20
C ALA A 61 -0.17 -23.12 4.52
N ARG A 62 -0.54 -22.95 5.80
CA ARG A 62 -1.95 -22.86 6.22
C ARG A 62 -2.33 -21.40 6.41
N LEU A 63 -3.39 -20.99 5.71
CA LEU A 63 -3.99 -19.66 5.79
C LEU A 63 -5.43 -19.75 6.29
N SER A 64 -5.90 -18.67 6.91
CA SER A 64 -7.28 -18.48 7.35
C SER A 64 -8.11 -17.81 6.25
N ALA A 65 -9.43 -17.99 6.30
CA ALA A 65 -10.34 -17.31 5.38
C ALA A 65 -10.18 -15.77 5.50
N GLY A 66 -10.00 -15.10 4.36
CA GLY A 66 -9.77 -13.65 4.31
C GLY A 66 -8.29 -13.22 4.36
N GLU A 67 -7.34 -14.14 4.44
CA GLU A 67 -5.91 -13.82 4.29
C GLU A 67 -5.52 -13.69 2.81
N HIS A 68 -4.61 -12.76 2.51
CA HIS A 68 -4.12 -12.49 1.15
C HIS A 68 -2.62 -12.77 1.06
N VAL A 69 -2.19 -13.35 -0.07
CA VAL A 69 -0.79 -13.67 -0.38
C VAL A 69 -0.24 -12.65 -1.37
N VAL A 70 0.93 -12.09 -1.05
CA VAL A 70 1.65 -11.12 -1.89
C VAL A 70 2.83 -11.83 -2.56
N THR A 71 3.03 -11.62 -3.86
CA THR A 71 4.09 -12.30 -4.62
C THR A 71 5.49 -11.80 -4.21
N ALA A 72 6.52 -12.61 -4.42
CA ALA A 72 7.89 -12.22 -4.11
C ALA A 72 8.35 -10.97 -4.87
N ARG A 73 7.86 -10.77 -6.11
CA ARG A 73 8.14 -9.57 -6.91
C ARG A 73 7.55 -8.31 -6.26
N GLU A 74 6.32 -8.39 -5.78
CA GLU A 74 5.65 -7.27 -5.10
C GLU A 74 6.31 -6.98 -3.74
N VAL A 75 6.69 -8.02 -2.99
CA VAL A 75 7.49 -7.88 -1.77
C VAL A 75 8.80 -7.17 -2.07
N ALA A 76 9.50 -7.52 -3.15
CA ALA A 76 10.71 -6.83 -3.56
C ALA A 76 10.43 -5.36 -3.96
N ALA A 77 9.36 -5.11 -4.71
CA ALA A 77 8.98 -3.77 -5.16
C ALA A 77 8.67 -2.81 -4.01
N VAL A 78 8.12 -3.30 -2.89
CA VAL A 78 7.86 -2.47 -1.69
C VAL A 78 9.11 -2.25 -0.81
N GLY A 79 10.26 -2.80 -1.17
CA GLY A 79 11.50 -2.72 -0.38
C GLY A 79 11.73 -3.93 0.53
N GLY A 80 11.25 -5.11 0.11
CA GLY A 80 11.40 -6.37 0.83
C GLY A 80 10.46 -6.50 2.02
N HIS A 81 10.75 -7.47 2.89
CA HIS A 81 9.92 -7.74 4.08
C HIS A 81 9.84 -6.54 5.03
N THR A 82 10.90 -5.74 5.14
CA THR A 82 10.88 -4.48 5.93
C THR A 82 9.82 -3.51 5.42
N GLY A 83 9.73 -3.34 4.10
CA GLY A 83 8.68 -2.55 3.45
C GLY A 83 7.29 -3.11 3.72
N MET A 84 7.12 -4.44 3.59
CA MET A 84 5.86 -5.12 3.91
C MET A 84 5.43 -4.94 5.37
N TYR A 85 6.37 -4.95 6.33
CA TYR A 85 6.03 -4.72 7.74
C TYR A 85 5.57 -3.28 7.99
N ARG A 86 6.16 -2.29 7.32
CA ARG A 86 5.69 -0.89 7.37
C ARG A 86 4.30 -0.76 6.76
N LEU A 87 4.07 -1.37 5.60
CA LEU A 87 2.76 -1.38 4.94
C LEU A 87 1.69 -2.04 5.83
N ARG A 88 2.02 -3.18 6.44
CA ARG A 88 1.14 -3.89 7.38
C ARG A 88 0.85 -3.06 8.64
N ALA A 89 1.83 -2.31 9.14
CA ALA A 89 1.61 -1.37 10.24
C ALA A 89 0.64 -0.24 9.83
N ALA A 90 0.80 0.33 8.63
CA ALA A 90 -0.11 1.34 8.09
C ALA A 90 -1.53 0.80 7.89
N MET A 91 -1.69 -0.43 7.38
CA MET A 91 -2.97 -1.12 7.26
C MET A 91 -3.68 -1.25 8.61
N ARG A 92 -2.95 -1.74 9.64
CA ARG A 92 -3.49 -1.90 11.00
C ARG A 92 -3.84 -0.57 11.66
N ALA A 93 -3.05 0.46 11.38
CA ALA A 93 -3.34 1.83 11.82
C ALA A 93 -4.53 2.48 11.07
N GLY A 94 -5.12 1.79 10.09
CA GLY A 94 -6.20 2.32 9.28
C GLY A 94 -5.76 3.40 8.29
N ALA A 95 -4.46 3.62 8.13
CA ALA A 95 -3.91 4.66 7.25
C ALA A 95 -4.09 4.38 5.75
N LEU A 96 -4.55 3.17 5.40
CA LEU A 96 -4.86 2.78 4.02
C LEU A 96 -6.37 2.71 3.72
N ARG A 97 -7.24 3.10 4.67
CA ARG A 97 -8.70 3.12 4.47
C ARG A 97 -9.12 4.42 3.77
N PHE A 98 -9.93 4.33 2.72
CA PHE A 98 -10.55 5.49 2.06
C PHE A 98 -12.07 5.59 2.28
N ALA A 99 -12.52 6.85 2.26
CA ALA A 99 -13.86 7.45 2.12
C ALA A 99 -14.99 7.20 3.15
N ALA A 100 -15.05 6.10 3.91
CA ALA A 100 -16.18 5.90 4.85
C ALA A 100 -15.89 6.28 6.31
N GLY A 101 -15.04 7.28 6.57
CA GLY A 101 -14.66 7.72 7.91
C GLY A 101 -13.30 7.17 8.35
N GLY A 102 -12.24 7.87 7.95
CA GLY A 102 -10.85 7.65 8.34
C GLY A 102 -10.11 8.98 8.30
N ALA A 103 -8.90 9.03 8.87
CA ALA A 103 -8.07 10.24 8.85
C ALA A 103 -7.97 10.80 7.42
N VAL A 104 -8.22 12.10 7.24
CA VAL A 104 -8.05 12.83 5.97
C VAL A 104 -6.76 12.35 5.30
N PRO A 105 -6.76 11.84 4.06
CA PRO A 105 -5.57 11.27 3.43
C PRO A 105 -4.38 12.21 3.54
N GLN A 106 -3.17 11.67 3.74
CA GLN A 106 -1.95 12.47 3.93
C GLN A 106 -1.78 13.53 2.83
N GLY A 107 -2.05 13.17 1.58
CA GLY A 107 -1.99 14.10 0.45
C GLY A 107 -2.95 15.29 0.59
N ILE A 108 -4.18 15.09 1.08
CA ILE A 108 -5.12 16.20 1.32
C ILE A 108 -4.61 17.12 2.43
N ARG A 109 -4.03 16.57 3.50
CA ARG A 109 -3.37 17.37 4.55
C ARG A 109 -2.20 18.17 4.00
N ASP A 110 -1.40 17.55 3.14
CA ASP A 110 -0.26 18.20 2.49
C ASP A 110 -0.72 19.31 1.54
N ALA A 111 -1.81 19.09 0.80
CA ALA A 111 -2.39 20.09 -0.09
C ALA A 111 -2.91 21.30 0.70
N LEU A 112 -3.61 21.09 1.82
CA LEU A 112 -4.03 22.17 2.73
C LEU A 112 -2.83 22.91 3.31
N ALA A 113 -1.79 22.20 3.76
CA ALA A 113 -0.58 22.81 4.29
C ALA A 113 0.18 23.61 3.22
N ALA A 114 0.25 23.10 1.99
CA ALA A 114 0.85 23.77 0.85
C ALA A 114 0.07 25.03 0.47
N ALA A 115 -1.27 24.95 0.37
CA ALA A 115 -2.14 26.08 0.11
C ALA A 115 -1.93 27.20 1.15
N ARG A 116 -1.88 26.87 2.44
CA ARG A 116 -1.62 27.85 3.52
C ARG A 116 -0.29 28.57 3.37
N ARG A 117 0.77 27.86 2.94
CA ARG A 117 2.11 28.45 2.75
C ARG A 117 2.16 29.43 1.60
N VAL A 118 1.35 29.22 0.58
CA VAL A 118 1.35 30.03 -0.64
C VAL A 118 0.15 30.99 -0.71
N THR A 119 -0.63 31.12 0.36
CA THR A 119 -1.65 32.17 0.46
C THR A 119 -0.99 33.55 0.35
N GLY A 120 -1.53 34.42 -0.51
CA GLY A 120 -1.01 35.76 -0.76
C GLY A 120 0.01 35.85 -1.91
N THR A 121 0.38 34.74 -2.53
CA THR A 121 1.25 34.74 -3.71
C THR A 121 0.53 35.39 -4.90
N ARG A 122 1.19 36.30 -5.62
CA ARG A 122 0.61 37.06 -6.75
C ARG A 122 0.27 36.15 -7.93
N THR A 123 -0.80 36.50 -8.64
CA THR A 123 -1.29 35.68 -9.76
C THR A 123 -0.82 36.19 -11.12
N CYS A 124 0.32 35.69 -11.62
CA CYS A 124 0.78 35.99 -12.99
C CYS A 124 1.82 34.99 -13.54
N GLY A 125 1.72 33.70 -13.19
CA GLY A 125 2.65 32.66 -13.66
C GLY A 125 2.15 31.25 -13.39
N VAL A 126 2.99 30.26 -13.68
CA VAL A 126 2.74 28.83 -13.42
C VAL A 126 3.72 28.24 -12.40
N ASP A 127 4.52 29.10 -11.76
CA ASP A 127 5.53 28.70 -10.78
C ASP A 127 5.03 28.96 -9.35
N PRO A 128 5.62 28.32 -8.32
CA PRO A 128 5.15 28.49 -6.95
C PRO A 128 5.22 29.91 -6.40
N ALA A 129 5.96 30.82 -7.05
CA ALA A 129 6.06 32.22 -6.70
C ALA A 129 5.06 33.11 -7.45
N ARG A 130 4.35 32.58 -8.46
CA ARG A 130 3.31 33.26 -9.24
C ARG A 130 2.28 32.26 -9.74
N PHE A 131 1.07 32.24 -9.18
CA PHE A 131 0.03 31.27 -9.54
C PHE A 131 -1.14 31.88 -10.30
N ASP A 132 -1.46 31.45 -11.52
CA ASP A 132 -2.81 31.67 -12.06
C ASP A 132 -3.81 30.62 -11.55
N CYS A 133 -5.10 30.73 -11.91
CA CYS A 133 -6.16 29.86 -11.39
C CYS A 133 -5.88 28.37 -11.61
N SER A 134 -5.65 27.98 -12.87
CA SER A 134 -5.38 26.58 -13.24
C SER A 134 -4.01 26.07 -12.78
N GLY A 135 -3.00 26.93 -12.68
CA GLY A 135 -1.69 26.60 -12.13
C GLY A 135 -1.74 26.31 -10.63
N PHE A 136 -2.49 27.11 -9.87
CA PHE A 136 -2.69 26.89 -8.44
C PHE A 136 -3.40 25.57 -8.16
N ILE A 137 -4.52 25.31 -8.85
CA ILE A 137 -5.29 24.08 -8.62
C ILE A 137 -4.51 22.86 -9.10
N SER A 138 -3.78 22.96 -10.23
CA SER A 138 -2.83 21.92 -10.66
C SER A 138 -1.80 21.61 -9.57
N PHE A 139 -1.20 22.65 -8.97
CA PHE A 139 -0.22 22.49 -7.89
C PHE A 139 -0.83 21.76 -6.69
N LEU A 140 -2.01 22.18 -6.23
CA LEU A 140 -2.67 21.55 -5.09
C LEU A 140 -3.08 20.09 -5.37
N GLN A 141 -3.56 19.78 -6.57
CA GLN A 141 -3.88 18.41 -6.94
C GLN A 141 -2.64 17.52 -6.98
N ARG A 142 -1.51 18.02 -7.50
CA ARG A 142 -0.24 17.27 -7.52
C ARG A 142 0.27 16.97 -6.12
N VAL A 143 0.16 17.94 -5.20
CA VAL A 143 0.47 17.72 -3.78
C VAL A 143 -0.49 16.69 -3.19
N ALA A 144 -1.79 16.79 -3.47
CA ALA A 144 -2.79 15.83 -3.01
C ALA A 144 -2.52 14.40 -3.51
N MET A 145 -1.97 14.26 -4.71
CA MET A 145 -1.57 12.98 -5.31
C MET A 145 -0.17 12.51 -4.90
N GLY A 146 0.59 13.30 -4.12
CA GLY A 146 1.95 12.97 -3.72
C GLY A 146 2.98 12.97 -4.86
N MET A 147 2.77 13.81 -5.88
CA MET A 147 3.67 13.89 -7.03
C MET A 147 4.99 14.61 -6.68
N ALA A 148 6.11 14.10 -7.20
CA ALA A 148 7.46 14.58 -6.86
C ALA A 148 7.78 16.02 -7.33
N ASP A 149 7.16 16.47 -8.42
CA ASP A 149 7.29 17.84 -8.94
C ASP A 149 5.91 18.50 -8.90
N PRO A 150 5.54 19.18 -7.80
CA PRO A 150 4.21 19.78 -7.67
C PRO A 150 4.05 21.07 -8.47
N ALA A 151 5.13 21.71 -8.91
CA ALA A 151 5.08 23.00 -9.61
C ALA A 151 4.69 22.88 -11.10
N ARG A 152 4.80 21.68 -11.68
CA ARG A 152 4.44 21.46 -13.08
C ARG A 152 2.92 21.42 -13.26
N ARG A 153 2.39 22.17 -14.22
CA ARG A 153 0.96 22.19 -14.55
C ARG A 153 0.43 20.80 -14.95
N LEU A 154 -0.78 20.45 -14.49
CA LEU A 154 -1.53 19.25 -14.92
C LEU A 154 -2.45 19.59 -16.09
N TYR A 155 -3.18 20.70 -15.98
CA TYR A 155 -4.17 21.14 -16.94
C TYR A 155 -4.36 22.67 -16.86
N THR A 156 -4.94 23.23 -17.90
CA THR A 156 -5.54 24.55 -17.96
C THR A 156 -7.04 24.48 -17.66
N THR A 157 -7.68 25.63 -17.55
CA THR A 157 -9.15 25.71 -17.44
C THR A 157 -9.84 25.13 -18.67
N LEU A 158 -9.29 25.40 -19.87
CA LEU A 158 -9.81 24.86 -21.12
C LEU A 158 -9.64 23.34 -21.22
N ASP A 159 -8.56 22.80 -20.66
CA ASP A 159 -8.33 21.36 -20.62
C ASP A 159 -9.42 20.64 -19.81
N LEU A 160 -9.78 21.15 -18.62
CA LEU A 160 -10.87 20.58 -17.83
C LEU A 160 -12.22 20.68 -18.54
N LEU A 161 -12.51 21.82 -19.19
CA LEU A 161 -13.73 22.01 -19.98
C LEU A 161 -13.80 21.09 -21.22
N ALA A 162 -12.63 20.73 -21.77
CA ALA A 162 -12.51 19.76 -22.86
C ALA A 162 -12.50 18.29 -22.38
N GLY A 163 -12.55 18.04 -21.06
CA GLY A 163 -12.57 16.68 -20.49
C GLY A 163 -11.18 16.07 -20.25
N HIS A 164 -10.11 16.86 -20.30
CA HIS A 164 -8.76 16.42 -19.93
C HIS A 164 -8.55 16.54 -18.41
N LEU A 165 -9.08 15.58 -17.66
CA LEU A 165 -9.30 15.69 -16.21
C LEU A 165 -8.10 15.34 -15.32
N ALA A 166 -7.00 14.82 -15.89
CA ALA A 166 -5.79 14.42 -15.15
C ALA A 166 -6.04 13.59 -13.87
N GLY A 167 -6.97 12.63 -13.95
CA GLY A 167 -7.33 11.75 -12.84
C GLY A 167 -8.50 12.26 -11.97
N LEU A 168 -9.03 13.46 -12.23
CA LEU A 168 -10.35 13.85 -11.75
C LEU A 168 -11.44 13.10 -12.55
N GLU A 169 -12.60 12.92 -11.92
CA GLU A 169 -13.79 12.40 -12.57
C GLU A 169 -14.77 13.56 -12.84
N SER A 170 -15.60 13.45 -13.88
CA SER A 170 -16.62 14.47 -14.15
C SER A 170 -17.68 14.50 -13.05
N GLY A 171 -17.99 15.70 -12.56
CA GLY A 171 -18.95 15.93 -11.48
C GLY A 171 -18.25 16.16 -10.13
N LEU A 172 -19.04 16.50 -9.10
CA LEU A 172 -18.52 16.80 -7.75
C LEU A 172 -18.17 15.55 -6.93
N GLY A 173 -18.46 14.37 -7.46
CA GLY A 173 -18.36 13.10 -6.75
C GLY A 173 -19.45 12.92 -5.68
N PRO A 174 -19.45 11.78 -4.97
CA PRO A 174 -20.38 11.51 -3.87
C PRO A 174 -20.10 12.41 -2.65
N PRO A 175 -21.06 12.51 -1.70
CA PRO A 175 -20.82 13.17 -0.42
C PRO A 175 -19.55 12.65 0.27
N GLY A 176 -18.72 13.56 0.80
CA GLY A 176 -17.42 13.23 1.39
C GLY A 176 -16.24 13.25 0.40
N THR A 177 -16.46 13.66 -0.86
CA THR A 177 -15.36 13.91 -1.81
C THR A 177 -14.46 15.04 -1.30
N LEU A 178 -13.19 14.73 -1.08
CA LEU A 178 -12.26 15.61 -0.37
C LEU A 178 -11.52 16.61 -1.27
N PHE A 179 -11.55 16.43 -2.59
CA PHE A 179 -10.93 17.34 -3.55
C PHE A 179 -11.87 17.51 -4.74
N GLN A 180 -12.44 18.69 -4.87
CA GLN A 180 -13.39 19.03 -5.93
C GLN A 180 -12.84 20.25 -6.67
N VAL A 181 -13.03 20.30 -7.99
CA VAL A 181 -12.56 21.40 -8.84
C VAL A 181 -13.73 21.93 -9.66
N GLY A 182 -13.93 23.24 -9.59
CA GLY A 182 -14.86 24.00 -10.43
C GLY A 182 -14.09 24.84 -11.43
N ALA A 183 -14.53 24.83 -12.69
CA ALA A 183 -13.91 25.56 -13.77
C ALA A 183 -14.96 26.10 -14.74
N ASN A 184 -14.70 27.28 -15.29
CA ASN A 184 -15.44 27.88 -16.41
C ASN A 184 -14.44 28.63 -17.31
N ALA A 185 -14.89 29.31 -18.36
CA ALA A 185 -13.97 29.96 -19.30
C ALA A 185 -12.98 30.93 -18.64
N ASP A 186 -13.38 31.57 -17.53
CA ASP A 186 -12.63 32.67 -16.92
C ASP A 186 -11.97 32.32 -15.57
N HIS A 187 -12.50 31.32 -14.85
CA HIS A 187 -12.07 31.04 -13.47
C HIS A 187 -11.92 29.55 -13.16
N MET A 188 -11.04 29.26 -12.20
CA MET A 188 -10.89 27.93 -11.62
C MET A 188 -10.69 28.02 -10.10
N ALA A 189 -11.43 27.20 -9.37
CA ALA A 189 -11.37 27.10 -7.92
C ALA A 189 -11.51 25.65 -7.48
N ALA A 190 -11.11 25.35 -6.25
CA ALA A 190 -11.24 24.03 -5.65
C ALA A 190 -11.89 24.11 -4.26
N THR A 191 -12.50 23.01 -3.85
CA THR A 191 -12.88 22.76 -2.45
C THR A 191 -12.09 21.56 -1.96
N ILE A 192 -11.26 21.77 -0.94
CA ILE A 192 -10.37 20.76 -0.38
C ILE A 192 -10.78 20.52 1.07
N ASN A 193 -11.35 19.35 1.36
CA ASN A 193 -11.86 19.00 2.69
C ASN A 193 -12.72 20.12 3.29
N ASP A 194 -13.72 20.56 2.51
CA ASP A 194 -14.64 21.67 2.81
C ASP A 194 -14.01 23.07 2.95
N GLU A 195 -12.70 23.22 2.74
CA GLU A 195 -12.04 24.54 2.65
C GLU A 195 -11.95 25.01 1.18
N PRO A 196 -12.48 26.19 0.83
CA PRO A 196 -12.35 26.74 -0.52
C PRO A 196 -10.92 27.19 -0.81
N ALA A 197 -10.46 27.03 -2.05
CA ALA A 197 -9.14 27.41 -2.50
C ALA A 197 -9.21 27.98 -3.92
N GLU A 198 -8.65 29.18 -4.12
CA GLU A 198 -8.62 29.81 -5.44
C GLU A 198 -7.35 30.63 -5.65
N ALA A 199 -7.05 30.92 -6.92
CA ALA A 199 -6.07 31.91 -7.33
C ALA A 199 -6.64 32.67 -8.54
N GLY A 200 -6.50 34.00 -8.56
CA GLY A 200 -6.88 34.80 -9.74
C GLY A 200 -8.30 35.38 -9.75
N GLY A 201 -9.02 35.39 -8.63
CA GLY A 201 -10.28 36.17 -8.45
C GLY A 201 -10.05 37.68 -8.20
N SER A 202 -11.07 38.39 -7.69
CA SER A 202 -11.07 39.86 -7.45
C SER A 202 -9.93 40.40 -6.56
N GLN A 203 -9.13 39.52 -5.95
CA GLN A 203 -8.06 39.81 -5.00
C GLN A 203 -6.64 39.60 -5.57
N GLY A 204 -6.49 39.05 -6.78
CA GLY A 204 -5.19 38.92 -7.49
C GLY A 204 -4.10 38.07 -6.82
N THR A 205 -4.47 37.24 -5.82
CA THR A 205 -3.56 36.37 -5.06
C THR A 205 -4.18 34.99 -4.83
N SER A 206 -3.36 33.98 -4.56
CA SER A 206 -3.80 32.66 -4.09
C SER A 206 -4.33 32.72 -2.65
N ARG A 207 -5.34 31.89 -2.34
CA ARG A 207 -5.97 31.85 -1.02
C ARG A 207 -6.52 30.47 -0.69
N LEU A 208 -6.52 30.16 0.61
CA LEU A 208 -7.27 29.06 1.22
C LEU A 208 -8.22 29.62 2.27
N GLY A 209 -9.43 29.07 2.33
CA GLY A 209 -10.48 29.47 3.25
C GLY A 209 -11.22 30.73 2.83
N PRO A 210 -12.35 31.05 3.47
CA PRO A 210 -13.13 32.24 3.17
C PRO A 210 -12.27 33.52 3.22
N PRO A 211 -12.44 34.46 2.28
CA PRO A 211 -13.50 34.53 1.28
C PRO A 211 -13.13 33.93 -0.10
N ALA A 212 -12.24 32.93 -0.18
CA ALA A 212 -11.96 32.23 -1.44
C ALA A 212 -13.22 31.56 -2.01
N ALA A 213 -13.33 31.53 -3.34
CA ALA A 213 -14.29 30.68 -4.04
C ALA A 213 -13.94 29.18 -3.92
N GLY A 214 -14.95 28.34 -3.78
CA GLY A 214 -14.88 26.89 -3.85
C GLY A 214 -15.28 26.33 -5.22
N ALA A 215 -15.25 25.01 -5.37
CA ALA A 215 -15.56 24.30 -6.61
C ALA A 215 -16.98 24.52 -7.16
N THR A 216 -17.91 24.97 -6.32
CA THR A 216 -19.31 25.21 -6.69
C THR A 216 -19.67 26.68 -6.78
N ASP A 217 -18.75 27.58 -6.44
CA ASP A 217 -19.04 29.01 -6.42
C ASP A 217 -19.02 29.59 -7.85
N PRO A 218 -19.98 30.48 -8.19
CA PRO A 218 -20.00 31.09 -9.51
C PRO A 218 -18.78 32.01 -9.71
N PRO A 219 -18.22 32.06 -10.94
CA PRO A 219 -17.16 33.02 -11.28
C PRO A 219 -17.67 34.45 -11.09
N GLY A 220 -16.95 35.25 -10.30
CA GLY A 220 -17.16 36.70 -10.23
C GLY A 220 -18.29 37.18 -9.32
N SER A 221 -18.93 36.33 -8.51
CA SER A 221 -19.86 36.81 -7.47
C SER A 221 -19.12 37.16 -6.17
N ARG A 222 -18.25 38.19 -6.22
CA ARG A 222 -17.85 39.07 -5.10
C ARG A 222 -16.74 40.06 -5.49
#